data_AF-Q8W401-F1
#
_entry.id   AF-Q8W401-F1
#
_cell.length_a   1.000
_cell.length_b   1.000
_cell.length_c   1.000
_cell.angle_alpha   90.00
_cell.angle_beta   90.00
_cell.angle_gamma   90.00
#
_symmetry.space_group_name_H-M   'P 1'
#
loop_
_entity.id
_entity.type
_entity.pdbx_description
1 polymer ?
#
loop_
_entity_poly.entity_id
_entity_poly.type
_entity_poly.pdbx_seq_one_letter_code
_entity_poly.pdbx_strand_id
1 'polypeptide(L)'
;LCGPISGMIVQPVVGYYSDNCSSRFGRRRPFIAAGAALVTIAVFLIGFAADLGHASGDPLGKGSKPRAIAVFVVGFWILDVANNMLQGPCRALLADLSGGKAGRMRTSNAFFSFFMAVGNVLGYAAGSYSRLYKIFPFSKTPACDIYCANLKSCFFIAVFLLLSLTILALTVVRENELPEKDEHEIDEKAGGGGKSKVPFFGEIFGALKDLPRPMWILLLVTCLNWIAWFPFFLYVTDWMAKEVYGGKVGDGRLYDLGVHAGALGLLLNSVVLGFMSLSVEFLGKKIGGVKRLWGILNFV
;
A
#
# COMPACT_ATOMS: atom_id res chain seq x y z
N LEU A 1 -0.67 4.52 -13.94
CA LEU A 1 0.45 3.69 -14.44
C LEU A 1 1.56 3.48 -13.39
N CYS A 2 1.86 4.48 -12.55
CA CYS A 2 2.91 4.36 -11.53
C CYS A 2 2.76 3.12 -10.63
N GLY A 3 1.58 2.93 -10.02
CA GLY A 3 1.20 1.78 -9.17
C GLY A 3 1.77 0.42 -9.61
N PRO A 4 1.27 -0.13 -10.73
CA PRO A 4 1.73 -1.42 -11.23
C PRO A 4 3.23 -1.44 -11.58
N ILE A 5 3.78 -0.36 -12.15
CA ILE A 5 5.20 -0.32 -12.54
C ILE A 5 6.11 -0.35 -11.32
N SER A 6 5.82 0.47 -10.31
CA SER A 6 6.64 0.47 -9.09
C SER A 6 6.45 -0.84 -8.33
N GLY A 7 5.24 -1.40 -8.27
CA GLY A 7 5.01 -2.72 -7.65
C GLY A 7 5.83 -3.83 -8.30
N MET A 8 5.89 -3.87 -9.65
CA MET A 8 6.66 -4.88 -10.39
C MET A 8 8.17 -4.78 -10.20
N ILE A 9 8.71 -3.57 -10.03
CA ILE A 9 10.17 -3.34 -9.97
C ILE A 9 10.64 -3.22 -8.52
N VAL A 10 9.97 -2.39 -7.72
CA VAL A 10 10.39 -2.05 -6.36
C VAL A 10 10.24 -3.25 -5.43
N GLN A 11 9.14 -4.00 -5.49
CA GLN A 11 8.95 -5.12 -4.55
C GLN A 11 10.02 -6.21 -4.72
N PRO A 12 10.37 -6.68 -5.93
CA PRO A 12 11.42 -7.68 -6.08
C PRO A 12 12.81 -7.12 -5.73
N VAL A 13 13.12 -5.89 -6.15
CA VAL A 13 14.42 -5.24 -5.86
C VAL A 13 14.61 -5.08 -4.36
N VAL A 14 13.64 -4.47 -3.69
CA VAL A 14 13.67 -4.25 -2.24
C VAL A 14 13.66 -5.59 -1.51
N GLY A 15 12.91 -6.59 -1.98
CA GLY A 15 12.93 -7.94 -1.41
C GLY A 15 14.33 -8.55 -1.40
N TYR A 16 14.98 -8.58 -2.58
CA TYR A 16 16.33 -9.13 -2.72
C TYR A 16 17.39 -8.38 -1.90
N TYR A 17 17.42 -7.05 -1.99
CA TYR A 17 18.39 -6.27 -1.22
C TYR A 17 18.09 -6.29 0.28
N SER A 18 16.82 -6.36 0.67
CA SER A 18 16.43 -6.53 2.06
C SER A 18 16.88 -7.88 2.59
N ASP A 19 16.74 -8.97 1.84
CA ASP A 19 17.14 -10.31 2.28
C ASP A 19 18.66 -10.49 2.38
N ASN A 20 19.45 -9.68 1.65
CA ASN A 20 20.91 -9.72 1.66
C ASN A 20 21.57 -8.62 2.53
N CYS A 21 20.78 -7.85 3.29
CA CYS A 21 21.30 -6.75 4.09
C CYS A 21 21.79 -7.21 5.47
N SER A 22 23.04 -6.91 5.81
CA SER A 22 23.66 -7.20 7.12
C SER A 22 23.92 -5.94 7.94
N SER A 23 22.94 -5.03 7.99
CA SER A 23 23.09 -3.76 8.72
C SER A 23 22.99 -3.96 10.25
N ARG A 24 23.67 -3.09 11.02
CA ARG A 24 23.59 -3.03 12.50
C ARG A 24 22.18 -2.86 13.05
N PHE A 25 21.25 -2.38 12.23
CA PHE A 25 19.85 -2.18 12.59
C PHE A 25 18.97 -3.40 12.27
N GLY A 26 19.56 -4.49 11.77
CA GLY A 26 18.84 -5.64 11.25
C GLY A 26 18.78 -5.65 9.72
N ARG A 27 18.17 -6.71 9.19
CA ARG A 27 18.09 -7.03 7.78
C ARG A 27 16.96 -6.30 7.06
N ARG A 28 15.75 -6.30 7.62
CA ARG A 28 14.55 -5.69 6.96
C ARG A 28 14.25 -4.28 7.46
N ARG A 29 14.63 -3.98 8.69
CA ARG A 29 14.46 -2.68 9.36
C ARG A 29 14.91 -1.44 8.58
N PRO A 30 16.10 -1.39 7.95
CA PRO A 30 16.54 -0.20 7.21
C PRO A 30 15.61 0.15 6.04
N PHE A 31 15.05 -0.88 5.38
CA PHE A 31 14.15 -0.68 4.25
C PHE A 31 12.78 -0.17 4.69
N ILE A 32 12.28 -0.64 5.84
CA ILE A 32 11.05 -0.11 6.45
C ILE A 32 11.24 1.37 6.84
N ALA A 33 12.37 1.71 7.46
CA ALA A 33 12.70 3.09 7.83
C ALA A 33 12.81 4.01 6.60
N ALA A 34 13.52 3.56 5.57
CA ALA A 34 13.65 4.30 4.31
C ALA A 34 12.30 4.48 3.61
N GLY A 35 11.46 3.43 3.57
CA GLY A 35 10.09 3.52 3.06
C GLY A 35 9.26 4.56 3.81
N ALA A 36 9.29 4.57 5.14
CA ALA A 36 8.56 5.55 5.95
C ALA A 36 9.05 7.01 5.72
N ALA A 37 10.37 7.20 5.56
CA ALA A 37 10.94 8.49 5.22
C ALA A 37 10.51 8.96 3.82
N LEU A 38 10.52 8.06 2.83
CA LEU A 38 10.07 8.36 1.47
C LEU A 38 8.57 8.67 1.42
N VAL A 39 7.74 7.93 2.17
CA VAL A 39 6.30 8.25 2.31
C VAL A 39 6.17 9.67 2.84
N THR A 40 6.91 10.02 3.90
CA THR A 40 6.88 11.36 4.48
C THR A 40 7.18 12.44 3.44
N ILE A 41 8.29 12.30 2.70
CA ILE A 41 8.65 13.24 1.62
C ILE A 41 7.55 13.33 0.58
N ALA A 42 6.98 12.19 0.17
CA ALA A 42 5.96 12.12 -0.86
C ALA A 42 4.66 12.83 -0.47
N VAL A 43 4.12 12.57 0.74
CA VAL A 43 2.90 13.27 1.20
C VAL A 43 3.12 14.76 1.43
N PHE A 44 4.34 15.19 1.78
CA PHE A 44 4.67 16.62 1.79
C PHE A 44 4.62 17.23 0.39
N LEU A 45 5.26 16.59 -0.60
CA LEU A 45 5.22 17.06 -1.99
C LEU A 45 3.79 17.12 -2.53
N ILE A 46 2.97 16.10 -2.27
CA ILE A 46 1.57 16.04 -2.70
C ILE A 46 0.73 17.11 -1.99
N GLY A 47 0.83 17.19 -0.66
CA GLY A 47 0.04 18.11 0.15
C GLY A 47 0.34 19.58 -0.16
N PHE A 48 1.61 19.91 -0.45
CA PHE A 48 2.05 21.27 -0.78
C PHE A 48 2.20 21.50 -2.29
N ALA A 49 1.73 20.59 -3.15
CA ALA A 49 1.86 20.71 -4.60
C ALA A 49 1.28 22.04 -5.13
N ALA A 50 0.13 22.46 -4.60
CA ALA A 50 -0.50 23.72 -4.96
C ALA A 50 0.32 24.95 -4.54
N ASP A 51 0.93 24.93 -3.35
CA ASP A 51 1.76 26.02 -2.84
C ASP A 51 3.10 26.11 -3.57
N LEU A 52 3.75 24.97 -3.81
CA LEU A 52 4.99 24.87 -4.56
C LEU A 52 4.78 25.26 -6.03
N GLY A 53 3.65 24.86 -6.63
CA GLY A 53 3.24 25.31 -7.95
C GLY A 53 3.06 26.83 -7.99
N HIS A 54 2.38 27.40 -7.00
CA HIS A 54 2.21 28.85 -6.92
C HIS A 54 3.54 29.60 -6.72
N ALA A 55 4.38 29.14 -5.79
CA ALA A 55 5.71 29.72 -5.53
C ALA A 55 6.63 29.63 -6.75
N SER A 56 6.47 28.58 -7.56
CA SER A 56 7.19 28.43 -8.83
C SER A 56 6.54 29.19 -9.98
N GLY A 57 5.41 29.87 -9.78
CA GLY A 57 4.79 30.84 -10.68
C GLY A 57 3.47 30.41 -11.35
N ASP A 58 2.79 29.39 -10.82
CA ASP A 58 1.40 29.09 -11.25
C ASP A 58 0.42 30.17 -10.78
N PRO A 59 -0.63 30.47 -11.58
CA PRO A 59 -1.62 31.48 -11.24
C PRO A 59 -2.50 31.07 -10.05
N LEU A 60 -2.91 32.07 -9.26
CA LEU A 60 -3.91 31.94 -8.20
C LEU A 60 -5.31 31.93 -8.85
N GLY A 61 -5.89 30.75 -9.07
CA GLY A 61 -7.26 30.64 -9.60
C GLY A 61 -7.66 29.22 -10.05
N LYS A 62 -8.86 29.11 -10.66
CA LYS A 62 -9.43 27.87 -11.22
C LYS A 62 -8.89 27.55 -12.64
N GLY A 63 -7.63 27.86 -12.91
CA GLY A 63 -6.96 27.58 -14.18
C GLY A 63 -6.09 26.32 -14.12
N SER A 64 -5.54 25.91 -15.28
CA SER A 64 -4.52 24.86 -15.33
C SER A 64 -3.27 25.30 -14.57
N LYS A 65 -2.77 24.43 -13.68
CA LYS A 65 -1.61 24.67 -12.81
C LYS A 65 -0.51 23.66 -13.16
N PRO A 66 0.21 23.85 -14.28
CA PRO A 66 1.14 22.83 -14.79
C PRO A 66 2.28 22.52 -13.81
N ARG A 67 2.78 23.50 -13.06
CA ARG A 67 3.89 23.30 -12.11
C ARG A 67 3.40 22.53 -10.88
N ALA A 68 2.22 22.84 -10.36
CA ALA A 68 1.59 22.08 -9.29
C ALA A 68 1.32 20.63 -9.71
N ILE A 69 0.86 20.41 -10.95
CA ILE A 69 0.67 19.06 -11.51
C ILE A 69 2.00 18.31 -11.58
N ALA A 70 3.08 18.95 -12.04
CA ALA A 70 4.41 18.32 -12.09
C ALA A 70 4.89 17.90 -10.69
N VAL A 71 4.78 18.77 -9.69
CA VAL A 71 5.14 18.45 -8.29
C VAL A 71 4.28 17.31 -7.75
N PHE A 72 2.97 17.35 -8.01
CA PHE A 72 2.05 16.27 -7.61
C PHE A 72 2.43 14.94 -8.25
N VAL A 73 2.74 14.91 -9.55
CA VAL A 73 3.15 13.68 -10.26
C VAL A 73 4.43 13.12 -9.66
N VAL A 74 5.44 13.95 -9.40
CA VAL A 74 6.69 13.51 -8.76
C VAL A 74 6.41 12.94 -7.36
N GLY A 75 5.63 13.66 -6.54
CA GLY A 75 5.23 13.20 -5.21
C GLY A 75 4.45 11.88 -5.26
N PHE A 76 3.53 11.74 -6.21
CA PHE A 76 2.75 10.51 -6.42
C PHE A 76 3.63 9.32 -6.79
N TRP A 77 4.65 9.53 -7.65
CA TRP A 77 5.61 8.48 -7.98
C TRP A 77 6.45 8.04 -6.79
N ILE A 78 6.93 9.00 -5.99
CA ILE A 78 7.68 8.68 -4.77
C ILE A 78 6.79 7.95 -3.77
N LEU A 79 5.53 8.37 -3.61
CA LEU A 79 4.57 7.73 -2.70
C LEU A 79 4.38 6.26 -3.06
N ASP A 80 4.24 5.97 -4.35
CA ASP A 80 3.99 4.63 -4.83
C ASP A 80 5.22 3.71 -4.61
N VAL A 81 6.42 4.20 -4.94
CA VAL A 81 7.68 3.50 -4.63
C VAL A 81 7.81 3.26 -3.12
N ALA A 82 7.53 4.28 -2.31
CA ALA A 82 7.63 4.22 -0.87
C ALA A 82 6.65 3.20 -0.25
N ASN A 83 5.41 3.17 -0.73
CA ASN A 83 4.40 2.20 -0.29
C ASN A 83 4.82 0.77 -0.63
N ASN A 84 5.32 0.53 -1.84
CA ASN A 84 5.82 -0.79 -2.24
C ASN A 84 7.05 -1.20 -1.43
N MET A 85 7.94 -0.25 -1.14
CA MET A 85 9.12 -0.46 -0.28
C MET A 85 8.76 -0.73 1.18
N LEU A 86 7.64 -0.21 1.69
CA LEU A 86 7.21 -0.43 3.07
C LEU A 86 6.43 -1.73 3.21
N GLN A 87 5.48 -2.01 2.30
CA GLN A 87 4.60 -3.17 2.41
C GLN A 87 5.35 -4.51 2.26
N GLY A 88 6.30 -4.61 1.33
CA GLY A 88 7.04 -5.87 1.08
C GLY A 88 7.83 -6.34 2.29
N PRO A 89 8.83 -5.57 2.77
CA PRO A 89 9.61 -5.89 3.97
C PRO A 89 8.77 -6.05 5.23
N CYS A 90 7.73 -5.23 5.46
CA CYS A 90 6.84 -5.40 6.61
C CYS A 90 6.12 -6.75 6.59
N ARG A 91 5.60 -7.17 5.42
CA ARG A 91 4.93 -8.46 5.27
C ARG A 91 5.90 -9.62 5.44
N ALA A 92 7.11 -9.49 4.91
CA ALA A 92 8.16 -10.49 5.06
C ALA A 92 8.67 -10.59 6.51
N LEU A 93 8.81 -9.46 7.21
CA LEU A 93 9.15 -9.43 8.64
C LEU A 93 8.06 -10.10 9.49
N LEU A 94 6.79 -9.86 9.19
CA LEU A 94 5.68 -10.53 9.86
C LEU A 94 5.69 -12.05 9.63
N ALA A 95 6.10 -12.48 8.43
CA ALA A 95 6.29 -13.89 8.10
C ALA A 95 7.44 -14.51 8.90
N ASP A 96 8.59 -13.83 8.97
CA ASP A 96 9.76 -14.26 9.75
C ASP A 96 9.40 -14.40 11.25
N LEU A 97 8.67 -13.44 11.83
CA LEU A 97 8.20 -13.48 13.22
C LEU A 97 7.17 -14.59 13.52
N SER A 98 6.58 -15.18 12.48
CA SER A 98 5.65 -16.29 12.61
C SER A 98 6.37 -17.65 12.79
N GLY A 99 7.71 -17.67 12.69
CA GLY A 99 8.56 -18.82 13.01
C GLY A 99 8.29 -20.04 12.12
N GLY A 100 7.94 -19.82 10.85
CA GLY A 100 7.70 -20.89 9.86
C GLY A 100 6.45 -21.75 10.11
N LYS A 101 5.69 -21.54 11.19
CA LYS A 101 4.49 -22.33 11.50
C LYS A 101 3.32 -21.88 10.63
N ALA A 102 2.82 -22.76 9.76
CA ALA A 102 1.73 -22.47 8.83
C ALA A 102 0.45 -21.92 9.52
N GLY A 103 0.13 -22.42 10.73
CA GLY A 103 -0.99 -21.89 11.52
C GLY A 103 -0.79 -20.44 11.95
N ARG A 104 0.38 -20.11 12.51
CA ARG A 104 0.72 -18.75 12.96
C ARG A 104 0.84 -17.79 11.78
N MET A 105 1.39 -18.23 10.65
CA MET A 105 1.45 -17.46 9.40
C MET A 105 0.06 -17.07 8.91
N ARG A 106 -0.89 -18.03 8.94
CA ARG A 106 -2.28 -17.78 8.54
C ARG A 106 -2.92 -16.71 9.44
N THR A 107 -2.79 -16.85 10.75
CA THR A 107 -3.31 -15.88 11.72
C THR A 107 -2.65 -14.51 11.56
N SER A 108 -1.34 -14.45 11.37
CA SER A 108 -0.62 -13.19 11.10
C SER A 108 -1.11 -12.51 9.82
N ASN A 109 -1.31 -13.25 8.72
CA ASN A 109 -1.80 -12.70 7.46
C ASN A 109 -3.28 -12.24 7.56
N ALA A 110 -4.08 -12.87 8.43
CA ALA A 110 -5.43 -12.42 8.76
C ALA A 110 -5.39 -11.07 9.52
N PHE A 111 -4.55 -10.97 10.56
CA PHE A 111 -4.35 -9.69 11.27
C PHE A 111 -3.79 -8.59 10.37
N PHE A 112 -2.86 -8.92 9.46
CA PHE A 112 -2.34 -7.97 8.49
C PHE A 112 -3.47 -7.39 7.63
N SER A 113 -4.35 -8.25 7.10
CA SER A 113 -5.53 -7.83 6.33
C SER A 113 -6.51 -7.00 7.17
N PHE A 114 -6.73 -7.38 8.43
CA PHE A 114 -7.56 -6.62 9.36
C PHE A 114 -7.02 -5.21 9.62
N PHE A 115 -5.72 -5.07 9.92
CA PHE A 115 -5.11 -3.76 10.16
C PHE A 115 -5.05 -2.90 8.89
N MET A 116 -4.91 -3.50 7.69
CA MET A 116 -5.10 -2.79 6.44
C MET A 116 -6.53 -2.22 6.32
N ALA A 117 -7.55 -3.02 6.67
CA ALA A 117 -8.93 -2.55 6.69
C ALA A 117 -9.16 -1.41 7.70
N VAL A 118 -8.57 -1.50 8.90
CA VAL A 118 -8.59 -0.40 9.89
C VAL A 118 -7.95 0.86 9.31
N GLY A 119 -6.80 0.74 8.65
CA GLY A 119 -6.14 1.87 7.98
C GLY A 119 -7.02 2.51 6.91
N ASN A 120 -7.69 1.69 6.08
CA ASN A 120 -8.63 2.19 5.07
C ASN A 120 -9.82 2.93 5.70
N VAL A 121 -10.42 2.38 6.76
CA VAL A 121 -11.53 3.02 7.48
C VAL A 121 -11.11 4.37 8.05
N LEU A 122 -9.95 4.42 8.73
CA LEU A 122 -9.42 5.66 9.27
C LEU A 122 -9.10 6.68 8.17
N GLY A 123 -8.54 6.23 7.04
CA GLY A 123 -8.26 7.08 5.89
C GLY A 123 -9.52 7.69 5.27
N TYR A 124 -10.55 6.87 4.99
CA TYR A 124 -11.83 7.36 4.48
C TYR A 124 -12.56 8.26 5.49
N ALA A 125 -12.52 7.92 6.78
CA ALA A 125 -13.12 8.74 7.84
C ALA A 125 -12.43 10.11 7.96
N ALA A 126 -11.09 10.15 7.93
CA ALA A 126 -10.32 11.38 7.95
C ALA A 126 -10.60 12.23 6.71
N GLY A 127 -10.69 11.61 5.52
CA GLY A 127 -11.04 12.32 4.28
C GLY A 127 -12.46 12.89 4.25
N SER A 128 -13.41 12.23 4.92
CA SER A 128 -14.80 12.67 5.03
C SER A 128 -15.00 13.82 6.05
N TYR A 129 -14.04 14.01 6.96
CA TYR A 129 -14.17 15.02 8.01
C TYR A 129 -13.68 16.42 7.56
N SER A 130 -14.62 17.33 7.32
CA SER A 130 -14.37 18.65 6.72
C SER A 130 -13.76 19.72 7.64
N ARG A 131 -13.52 19.42 8.92
CA ARG A 131 -13.05 20.40 9.93
C ARG A 131 -11.65 20.12 10.50
N LEU A 132 -10.91 19.17 9.93
CA LEU A 132 -9.55 18.82 10.37
C LEU A 132 -8.56 19.99 10.23
N TYR A 133 -8.75 20.86 9.23
CA TYR A 133 -7.90 22.04 9.01
C TYR A 133 -7.86 23.02 10.20
N LYS A 134 -8.83 22.96 11.13
CA LYS A 134 -8.84 23.81 12.32
C LYS A 134 -7.75 23.43 13.34
N ILE A 135 -7.30 22.18 13.34
CA ILE A 135 -6.21 21.71 14.22
C ILE A 135 -4.88 22.32 13.76
N PHE A 136 -4.71 22.50 12.45
CA PHE A 136 -3.50 23.05 11.83
C PHE A 136 -3.84 24.27 10.96
N PRO A 137 -4.16 25.44 11.57
CA PRO A 137 -4.64 26.60 10.84
C PRO A 137 -3.63 27.15 9.81
N PHE A 138 -2.33 26.85 9.98
CA PHE A 138 -1.28 27.19 9.02
C PHE A 138 -1.41 26.45 7.67
N SER A 139 -2.23 25.39 7.59
CA SER A 139 -2.40 24.60 6.37
C SER A 139 -3.19 25.33 5.28
N LYS A 140 -3.97 26.36 5.65
CA LYS A 140 -4.74 27.18 4.72
C LYS A 140 -3.87 28.30 4.17
N THR A 141 -3.72 28.36 2.85
CA THR A 141 -2.91 29.37 2.16
C THR A 141 -3.73 30.02 1.05
N PRO A 142 -3.28 31.15 0.46
CA PRO A 142 -3.96 31.76 -0.69
C PRO A 142 -4.09 30.81 -1.90
N ALA A 143 -3.18 29.85 -2.04
CA ALA A 143 -3.15 28.89 -3.14
C ALA A 143 -3.94 27.58 -2.87
N CYS A 144 -4.31 27.32 -1.61
CA CYS A 144 -4.86 26.06 -1.12
C CYS A 144 -6.18 26.33 -0.36
N ASP A 145 -7.28 25.81 -0.89
CA ASP A 145 -8.61 25.96 -0.31
C ASP A 145 -8.82 25.09 0.94
N ILE A 146 -10.04 25.09 1.48
CA ILE A 146 -10.39 24.33 2.69
C ILE A 146 -10.21 22.81 2.48
N TYR A 147 -10.49 22.29 1.29
CA TYR A 147 -10.35 20.86 0.98
C TYR A 147 -8.86 20.46 0.97
N CYS A 148 -8.04 21.26 0.30
CA CYS A 148 -6.59 21.11 0.29
C CYS A 148 -5.99 21.25 1.70
N ALA A 149 -6.47 22.20 2.52
CA ALA A 149 -6.01 22.37 3.90
C ALA A 149 -6.41 21.20 4.82
N ASN A 150 -7.59 20.61 4.62
CA ASN A 150 -8.01 19.38 5.31
C ASN A 150 -7.09 18.21 4.92
N LEU A 151 -6.79 18.04 3.64
CA LEU A 151 -5.92 16.97 3.16
C LEU A 151 -4.50 17.09 3.74
N LYS A 152 -3.92 18.30 3.77
CA LYS A 152 -2.63 18.56 4.43
C LYS A 152 -2.66 18.17 5.92
N SER A 153 -3.73 18.52 6.62
CA SER A 153 -3.90 18.20 8.04
C SER A 153 -3.93 16.69 8.27
N CYS A 154 -4.63 15.93 7.40
CA CYS A 154 -4.59 14.47 7.40
C CYS A 154 -3.19 13.92 7.20
N PHE A 155 -2.42 14.48 6.25
CA PHE A 155 -1.05 14.06 6.00
C PHE A 155 -0.12 14.32 7.18
N PHE A 156 -0.24 15.45 7.88
CA PHE A 156 0.55 15.71 9.09
C PHE A 156 0.29 14.66 10.19
N ILE A 157 -0.97 14.34 10.44
CA ILE A 157 -1.35 13.31 11.42
C ILE A 157 -0.81 11.95 10.97
N ALA A 158 -0.99 11.60 9.69
CA ALA A 158 -0.52 10.33 9.13
C ALA A 158 1.01 10.19 9.22
N VAL A 159 1.77 11.23 8.88
CA VAL A 159 3.23 11.25 8.99
C VAL A 159 3.68 11.07 10.44
N PHE A 160 3.07 11.81 11.38
CA PHE A 160 3.41 11.69 12.79
C PHE A 160 3.17 10.26 13.30
N LEU A 161 2.01 9.68 12.99
CA LEU A 161 1.68 8.31 13.36
C LEU A 161 2.60 7.28 12.68
N LEU A 162 2.88 7.44 11.39
CA LEU A 162 3.74 6.54 10.64
C LEU A 162 5.17 6.55 11.21
N LEU A 163 5.75 7.72 11.43
CA LEU A 163 7.12 7.83 11.96
C LEU A 163 7.21 7.32 13.39
N SER A 164 6.27 7.69 14.27
CA SER A 164 6.27 7.22 15.67
C SER A 164 6.12 5.70 15.76
N LEU A 165 5.19 5.11 15.00
CA LEU A 165 5.00 3.66 14.95
C LEU A 165 6.18 2.95 14.29
N THR A 166 6.78 3.55 13.25
CA THR A 166 7.98 2.98 12.62
C THR A 166 9.14 2.98 13.62
N ILE A 167 9.41 4.08 14.31
CA ILE A 167 10.46 4.15 15.34
C ILE A 167 10.19 3.12 16.45
N LEU A 168 8.95 3.03 16.93
CA LEU A 168 8.56 2.05 17.94
C LEU A 168 8.76 0.62 17.44
N ALA A 169 8.32 0.30 16.22
CA ALA A 169 8.51 -1.01 15.61
C ALA A 169 10.01 -1.35 15.48
N LEU A 170 10.82 -0.41 15.00
CA LEU A 170 12.25 -0.62 14.79
C LEU A 170 13.04 -0.77 16.09
N THR A 171 12.53 -0.23 17.20
CA THR A 171 13.16 -0.32 18.53
C THR A 171 12.71 -1.55 19.31
N VAL A 172 11.42 -1.92 19.22
CA VAL A 172 10.81 -3.01 19.98
C VAL A 172 10.96 -4.36 19.28
N VAL A 173 10.76 -4.40 17.96
CA VAL A 173 10.76 -5.65 17.20
C VAL A 173 12.20 -6.08 17.00
N ARG A 174 12.65 -7.09 17.74
CA ARG A 174 13.94 -7.73 17.48
C ARG A 174 13.83 -8.65 16.27
N GLU A 175 14.74 -8.42 15.33
CA GLU A 175 15.04 -9.33 14.23
C GLU A 175 16.13 -10.23 14.77
N ASN A 176 15.78 -11.50 14.98
CA ASN A 176 16.80 -12.52 15.14
C ASN A 176 17.27 -12.89 13.75
N GLU A 177 18.57 -13.07 13.58
CA GLU A 177 19.13 -13.67 12.38
C GLU A 177 18.41 -15.02 12.19
N LEU A 178 17.78 -15.20 11.02
CA LEU A 178 17.33 -16.54 10.66
C LEU A 178 18.57 -17.43 10.71
N PRO A 179 18.51 -18.62 11.34
CA PRO A 179 19.62 -19.55 11.27
C PRO A 179 19.95 -19.73 9.79
N GLU A 180 21.23 -19.62 9.44
CA GLU A 180 21.73 -19.96 8.11
C GLU A 180 21.01 -21.23 7.69
N LYS A 181 20.24 -21.17 6.59
CA LYS A 181 19.84 -22.41 5.95
C LYS A 181 21.17 -23.07 5.59
N ASP A 182 21.44 -24.23 6.17
CA ASP A 182 22.56 -25.07 5.78
C ASP A 182 22.60 -25.14 4.25
N GLU A 183 23.49 -24.38 3.63
CA GLU A 183 23.76 -24.43 2.18
C GLU A 183 24.31 -25.81 1.77
N HIS A 184 24.53 -26.70 2.74
CA HIS A 184 25.16 -28.01 2.58
C HIS A 184 24.28 -29.12 1.99
N GLU A 185 22.95 -28.98 1.86
CA GLU A 185 22.13 -30.07 1.29
C GLU A 185 21.80 -29.94 -0.20
N ILE A 186 22.09 -28.79 -0.85
CA ILE A 186 21.79 -28.61 -2.29
C ILE A 186 23.05 -28.74 -3.16
N ASP A 187 24.25 -28.56 -2.60
CA ASP A 187 25.50 -28.43 -3.36
C ASP A 187 26.20 -29.76 -3.73
N GLU A 188 25.79 -30.92 -3.19
CA GLU A 188 26.48 -32.20 -3.50
C GLU A 188 26.09 -32.84 -4.84
N LYS A 189 25.08 -32.33 -5.56
CA LYS A 189 24.68 -32.91 -6.87
C LYS A 189 25.08 -32.10 -8.10
N ALA A 190 25.65 -30.92 -7.94
CA ALA A 190 26.11 -30.09 -9.05
C ALA A 190 27.63 -29.89 -8.97
N GLY A 191 28.37 -30.90 -9.41
CA GLY A 191 29.82 -30.84 -9.50
C GLY A 191 30.29 -29.66 -10.37
N GLY A 192 31.17 -28.85 -9.80
CA GLY A 192 32.23 -28.11 -10.50
C GLY A 192 31.84 -26.84 -11.25
N GLY A 193 32.15 -25.68 -10.66
CA GLY A 193 32.35 -24.44 -11.42
C GLY A 193 31.94 -23.19 -10.65
N GLY A 194 32.90 -22.28 -10.43
CA GLY A 194 32.82 -21.08 -9.60
C GLY A 194 31.47 -20.33 -9.61
N LYS A 195 31.04 -19.91 -8.41
CA LYS A 195 29.90 -19.03 -8.12
C LYS A 195 29.96 -17.75 -8.97
N SER A 196 29.46 -17.82 -10.21
CA SER A 196 29.17 -16.63 -11.01
C SER A 196 27.92 -15.99 -10.40
N LYS A 197 28.10 -14.83 -9.76
CA LYS A 197 27.00 -14.00 -9.27
C LYS A 197 26.07 -13.68 -10.44
N VAL A 198 24.96 -14.41 -10.56
CA VAL A 198 23.95 -14.12 -11.56
C VAL A 198 23.41 -12.73 -11.22
N PRO A 199 23.34 -11.77 -12.17
CA PRO A 199 22.75 -10.47 -11.88
C PRO A 199 21.31 -10.68 -11.39
N PHE A 200 20.87 -9.90 -10.39
CA PHE A 200 19.54 -9.95 -9.77
C PHE A 200 18.38 -10.23 -10.75
N PHE A 201 18.38 -9.58 -11.91
CA PHE A 201 17.36 -9.81 -12.94
C PHE A 201 17.42 -11.21 -13.54
N GLY A 202 18.62 -11.77 -13.74
CA GLY A 202 18.82 -13.15 -14.18
C GLY A 202 18.24 -14.18 -13.20
N GLU A 203 18.37 -13.96 -11.89
CA GLU A 203 17.74 -14.82 -10.88
C GLU A 203 16.21 -14.74 -10.93
N ILE A 204 15.64 -13.53 -11.06
CA ILE A 204 14.18 -13.36 -11.21
C ILE A 204 13.65 -14.02 -12.48
N PHE A 205 14.31 -13.81 -13.62
CA PHE A 205 13.89 -14.42 -14.87
C PHE A 205 14.03 -15.95 -14.85
N GLY A 206 15.06 -16.46 -14.17
CA GLY A 206 15.19 -17.90 -13.88
C GLY A 206 14.01 -18.42 -13.07
N ALA A 207 13.73 -17.78 -11.93
CA ALA A 207 12.63 -18.18 -11.04
C ALA A 207 11.25 -18.13 -11.73
N LEU A 208 11.00 -17.13 -12.60
CA LEU A 208 9.77 -17.07 -13.40
C LEU A 208 9.68 -18.23 -14.40
N LYS A 209 10.79 -18.59 -15.04
CA LYS A 209 10.83 -19.68 -16.03
C LYS A 209 10.56 -21.05 -15.37
N ASP A 210 10.98 -21.20 -14.12
CA ASP A 210 10.82 -22.44 -13.35
C ASP A 210 9.41 -22.61 -12.74
N LEU A 211 8.51 -21.64 -12.93
CA LEU A 211 7.15 -21.72 -12.41
C LEU A 211 6.33 -22.82 -13.12
N PRO A 212 5.60 -23.67 -12.37
CA PRO A 212 4.75 -24.69 -12.95
C PRO A 212 3.57 -24.05 -13.71
N ARG A 213 3.11 -24.69 -14.79
CA ARG A 213 2.02 -24.18 -15.64
C ARG A 213 0.77 -23.69 -14.86
N PRO A 214 0.30 -24.37 -13.81
CA PRO A 214 -0.82 -23.87 -13.00
C PRO A 214 -0.56 -22.51 -12.36
N MET A 215 0.67 -22.21 -11.90
CA MET A 215 1.00 -20.90 -11.34
C MET A 215 0.94 -19.80 -12.40
N TRP A 216 1.42 -20.06 -13.61
CA TRP A 216 1.30 -19.10 -14.71
C TRP A 216 -0.15 -18.74 -15.03
N ILE A 217 -1.05 -19.74 -15.05
CA ILE A 217 -2.47 -19.51 -15.25
C ILE A 217 -3.04 -18.65 -14.11
N LEU A 218 -2.70 -18.94 -12.85
CA LEU A 218 -3.16 -18.15 -11.70
C LEU A 218 -2.64 -16.70 -11.74
N LEU A 219 -1.40 -16.48 -12.18
CA LEU A 219 -0.82 -15.14 -12.34
C LEU A 219 -1.56 -14.35 -13.44
N LEU A 220 -1.88 -15.00 -14.56
CA LEU A 220 -2.66 -14.38 -15.64
C LEU A 220 -4.09 -14.04 -15.19
N VAL A 221 -4.77 -14.95 -14.49
CA VAL A 221 -6.10 -14.68 -13.91
C VAL A 221 -6.04 -13.50 -12.95
N THR A 222 -5.00 -13.44 -12.11
CA THR A 222 -4.78 -12.32 -11.20
C THR A 222 -4.60 -11.00 -11.96
N CYS A 223 -3.79 -10.99 -13.02
CA CYS A 223 -3.58 -9.82 -13.88
C CYS A 223 -4.91 -9.32 -14.47
N LEU A 224 -5.70 -10.22 -15.07
CA LEU A 224 -7.00 -9.88 -15.66
C LEU A 224 -8.00 -9.36 -14.61
N ASN A 225 -8.01 -9.94 -13.42
CA ASN A 225 -8.85 -9.46 -12.32
C ASN A 225 -8.51 -8.01 -11.92
N TRP A 226 -7.21 -7.67 -11.84
CA TRP A 226 -6.78 -6.33 -11.47
C TRP A 226 -7.12 -5.26 -12.54
N ILE A 227 -7.26 -5.63 -13.81
CA ILE A 227 -7.69 -4.71 -14.88
C ILE A 227 -9.09 -4.15 -14.60
N ALA A 228 -10.02 -4.96 -14.10
CA ALA A 228 -11.36 -4.50 -13.75
C ALA A 228 -11.36 -3.69 -12.45
N TRP A 229 -10.54 -4.10 -11.49
CA TRP A 229 -10.52 -3.52 -10.15
C TRP A 229 -9.89 -2.13 -10.13
N PHE A 230 -8.81 -1.88 -10.88
CA PHE A 230 -8.10 -0.59 -10.85
C PHE A 230 -8.97 0.63 -11.23
N PRO A 231 -9.70 0.63 -12.36
CA PRO A 231 -10.60 1.73 -12.71
C PRO A 231 -11.69 1.93 -11.67
N PHE A 232 -12.20 0.86 -11.06
CA PHE A 232 -13.19 0.95 -10.00
C PHE A 232 -12.66 1.79 -8.82
N PHE A 233 -11.46 1.52 -8.28
CA PHE A 233 -10.92 2.34 -7.17
C PHE A 233 -10.71 3.80 -7.51
N LEU A 234 -10.35 4.10 -8.76
CA LEU A 234 -10.05 5.47 -9.18
C LEU A 234 -11.31 6.29 -9.46
N TYR A 235 -12.36 5.66 -10.02
CA TYR A 235 -13.51 6.39 -10.55
C TYR A 235 -14.80 6.17 -9.77
N VAL A 236 -14.88 5.23 -8.82
CA VAL A 236 -16.16 4.93 -8.13
C VAL A 236 -16.75 6.13 -7.38
N THR A 237 -15.92 6.97 -6.76
CA THR A 237 -16.40 8.16 -6.03
C THR A 237 -16.86 9.27 -6.96
N ASP A 238 -16.15 9.49 -8.08
CA ASP A 238 -16.54 10.43 -9.12
C ASP A 238 -17.81 9.96 -9.86
N TRP A 239 -17.91 8.66 -10.13
CA TRP A 239 -19.10 8.03 -10.70
C TRP A 239 -20.30 8.15 -9.77
N MET A 240 -20.14 7.90 -8.47
CA MET A 240 -21.19 8.13 -7.47
C MET A 240 -21.65 9.60 -7.47
N ALA A 241 -20.70 10.53 -7.57
CA ALA A 241 -20.99 11.96 -7.58
C ALA A 241 -21.75 12.43 -8.84
N LYS A 242 -21.34 11.98 -10.02
CA LYS A 242 -21.91 12.41 -11.31
C LYS A 242 -23.14 11.63 -11.71
N GLU A 243 -23.04 10.30 -11.72
CA GLU A 243 -24.06 9.44 -12.32
C GLU A 243 -25.20 9.12 -11.34
N VAL A 244 -24.88 8.91 -10.05
CA VAL A 244 -25.91 8.58 -9.04
C VAL A 244 -26.54 9.84 -8.45
N TYR A 245 -25.72 10.81 -8.05
CA TYR A 245 -26.19 12.04 -7.41
C TYR A 245 -26.47 13.19 -8.39
N GLY A 246 -26.14 13.04 -9.68
CA GLY A 246 -26.36 14.08 -10.70
C GLY A 246 -25.51 15.34 -10.52
N GLY A 247 -24.40 15.25 -9.77
CA GLY A 247 -23.55 16.38 -9.42
C GLY A 247 -22.64 16.83 -10.57
N LYS A 248 -22.42 18.15 -10.67
CA LYS A 248 -21.47 18.75 -11.63
C LYS A 248 -20.17 19.13 -10.93
N VAL A 249 -19.04 18.82 -11.57
CA VAL A 249 -17.70 19.15 -11.06
C VAL A 249 -17.56 20.67 -10.96
N GLY A 250 -17.18 21.15 -9.77
CA GLY A 250 -16.84 22.56 -9.55
C GLY A 250 -18.02 23.50 -9.26
N ASP A 251 -19.26 23.01 -9.34
CA ASP A 251 -20.45 23.77 -8.96
C ASP A 251 -21.64 22.87 -8.60
N GLY A 252 -21.66 22.36 -7.36
CA GLY A 252 -22.81 21.62 -6.86
C GLY A 252 -22.58 20.93 -5.51
N ARG A 253 -23.42 21.27 -4.53
CA ARG A 253 -23.54 20.53 -3.26
C ARG A 253 -23.80 19.03 -3.48
N LEU A 254 -24.47 18.67 -4.58
CA LEU A 254 -24.77 17.29 -4.94
C LEU A 254 -23.52 16.48 -5.33
N TYR A 255 -22.55 17.10 -6.01
CA TYR A 255 -21.29 16.44 -6.36
C TYR A 255 -20.53 16.07 -5.08
N ASP A 256 -20.37 17.03 -4.18
CA ASP A 256 -19.72 16.79 -2.89
C ASP A 256 -20.45 15.70 -2.10
N LEU A 257 -21.79 15.77 -2.00
CA LEU A 257 -22.58 14.74 -1.31
C LEU A 257 -22.35 13.34 -1.90
N GLY A 258 -22.32 13.21 -3.24
CA GLY A 258 -22.09 11.93 -3.89
C GLY A 258 -20.66 11.42 -3.72
N VAL A 259 -19.64 12.30 -3.71
CA VAL A 259 -18.25 11.90 -3.36
C VAL A 259 -18.19 11.37 -1.93
N HIS A 260 -18.82 12.05 -0.98
CA HIS A 260 -18.87 11.59 0.42
C HIS A 260 -19.64 10.27 0.58
N ALA A 261 -20.75 10.09 -0.16
CA ALA A 261 -21.51 8.84 -0.17
C ALA A 261 -20.69 7.68 -0.76
N GLY A 262 -19.95 7.92 -1.86
CA GLY A 262 -19.03 6.93 -2.43
C GLY A 262 -17.91 6.55 -1.46
N ALA A 263 -17.32 7.54 -0.78
CA ALA A 263 -16.32 7.31 0.26
C ALA A 263 -16.89 6.53 1.46
N LEU A 264 -18.15 6.80 1.85
CA LEU A 264 -18.84 6.03 2.89
C LEU A 264 -19.07 4.58 2.45
N GLY A 265 -19.44 4.34 1.20
CA GLY A 265 -19.56 2.99 0.64
C GLY A 265 -18.23 2.22 0.70
N LEU A 266 -17.12 2.86 0.32
CA LEU A 266 -15.78 2.28 0.43
C LEU A 266 -15.34 2.03 1.89
N LEU A 267 -15.75 2.90 2.80
CA LEU A 267 -15.56 2.72 4.23
C LEU A 267 -16.32 1.48 4.72
N LEU A 268 -17.60 1.32 4.37
CA LEU A 268 -18.40 0.15 4.73
C LEU A 268 -17.80 -1.14 4.14
N ASN A 269 -17.37 -1.11 2.88
CA ASN A 269 -16.65 -2.22 2.27
C ASN A 269 -15.38 -2.58 3.07
N SER A 270 -14.62 -1.59 3.52
CA SER A 270 -13.43 -1.81 4.36
C SER A 270 -13.78 -2.42 5.72
N VAL A 271 -14.88 -1.97 6.36
CA VAL A 271 -15.38 -2.57 7.61
C VAL A 271 -15.72 -4.04 7.41
N VAL A 272 -16.48 -4.37 6.36
CA VAL A 272 -16.85 -5.75 6.02
C VAL A 272 -15.60 -6.61 5.76
N LEU A 273 -14.65 -6.11 4.97
CA LEU A 273 -13.38 -6.79 4.72
C LEU A 273 -12.61 -7.07 6.01
N GLY A 274 -12.56 -6.11 6.93
CA GLY A 274 -11.94 -6.28 8.25
C GLY A 274 -12.58 -7.41 9.04
N PHE A 275 -13.91 -7.37 9.23
CA PHE A 275 -14.63 -8.43 9.95
C PHE A 275 -14.49 -9.80 9.29
N MET A 276 -14.60 -9.86 7.95
CA MET A 276 -14.46 -11.10 7.20
C MET A 276 -13.05 -11.68 7.32
N SER A 277 -12.00 -10.86 7.31
CA SER A 277 -10.61 -11.34 7.43
C SER A 277 -10.37 -12.13 8.73
N LEU A 278 -11.01 -11.75 9.84
CA LEU A 278 -10.94 -12.47 11.11
C LEU A 278 -11.91 -13.68 11.13
N SER A 279 -13.09 -13.52 10.54
CA SER A 279 -14.16 -14.53 10.57
C SER A 279 -13.89 -15.73 9.69
N VAL A 280 -13.09 -15.60 8.62
CA VAL A 280 -12.77 -16.67 7.67
C VAL A 280 -12.18 -17.91 8.36
N GLU A 281 -11.32 -17.73 9.38
CA GLU A 281 -10.74 -18.88 10.08
C GLU A 281 -11.79 -19.62 10.93
N PHE A 282 -12.65 -18.88 11.62
CA PHE A 282 -13.74 -19.45 12.42
C PHE A 282 -14.79 -20.16 11.55
N LEU A 283 -15.23 -19.49 10.48
CA LEU A 283 -16.17 -20.04 9.49
C LEU A 283 -15.58 -21.27 8.82
N GLY A 284 -14.30 -21.25 8.45
CA GLY A 284 -13.60 -22.38 7.86
C GLY A 284 -13.56 -23.60 8.78
N LYS A 285 -13.38 -23.41 10.10
CA LYS A 285 -13.45 -24.51 11.08
C LYS A 285 -14.88 -25.05 11.24
N LYS A 286 -15.88 -24.16 11.28
CA LYS A 286 -17.29 -24.52 11.50
C LYS A 286 -17.92 -25.25 10.30
N ILE A 287 -17.52 -24.92 9.08
CA ILE A 287 -18.09 -25.44 7.82
C ILE A 287 -17.33 -26.70 7.31
N GLY A 288 -16.35 -27.19 8.08
CA GLY A 288 -15.59 -28.40 7.74
C GLY A 288 -14.50 -28.18 6.70
N GLY A 289 -13.90 -26.98 6.68
CA GLY A 289 -12.70 -26.66 5.91
C GLY A 289 -12.87 -25.47 4.94
N VAL A 290 -11.73 -24.86 4.59
CA VAL A 290 -11.65 -23.68 3.70
C VAL A 290 -12.24 -23.97 2.31
N LYS A 291 -12.10 -25.20 1.79
CA LYS A 291 -12.65 -25.58 0.48
C LYS A 291 -14.17 -25.49 0.41
N ARG A 292 -14.88 -25.93 1.47
CA ARG A 292 -16.34 -25.86 1.54
C ARG A 292 -16.81 -24.42 1.74
N LEU A 293 -16.11 -23.66 2.59
CA LEU A 293 -16.37 -22.22 2.74
C LEU A 293 -16.26 -21.49 1.40
N TRP A 294 -15.18 -21.73 0.64
CA TRP A 294 -14.98 -21.14 -0.67
C TRP A 294 -16.04 -21.59 -1.69
N GLY A 295 -16.42 -22.87 -1.67
CA GLY A 295 -17.51 -23.37 -2.51
C GLY A 295 -18.82 -22.65 -2.25
N ILE A 296 -19.23 -22.50 -0.99
CA ILE A 296 -20.46 -21.79 -0.61
C ILE A 296 -20.41 -20.32 -1.02
N LEU A 297 -19.29 -19.65 -0.80
CA LEU A 297 -19.12 -18.24 -1.17
C LEU A 297 -19.19 -17.96 -2.68
N ASN A 298 -18.98 -18.96 -3.54
CA ASN A 298 -19.13 -18.78 -4.99
C ASN A 298 -20.59 -18.91 -5.48
N PHE A 299 -21.51 -19.40 -4.63
CA PHE A 299 -22.94 -19.53 -4.96
C PHE A 299 -23.79 -18.37 -4.42
N VAL A 300 -23.19 -17.48 -3.62
CA VAL A 300 -23.80 -16.25 -3.07
C VAL A 300 -23.31 -15.06 -3.87
#